data_AF-A0A2N3WZB5-F1
#
_entry.id   AF-A0A2N3WZB5-F1
#
_cell.length_a   1.000
_cell.length_b   1.000
_cell.length_c   1.000
_cell.angle_alpha   90.00
_cell.angle_beta   90.00
_cell.angle_gamma   90.00
#
_symmetry.space_group_name_H-M   'P 1'
#
loop_
_entity.id
_entity.type
_entity.pdbx_description
1 polymer ?
#
loop_
_entity_poly.entity_id
_entity_poly.type
_entity_poly.pdbx_seq_one_letter_code
_entity_poly.pdbx_strand_id
1 'polypeptide(L)'
;MYDRVSTQVGRDDTTAESHLTEAVTALDERYNPFTGKRIVPGIDDVTPASATLGLEPPRFCEQCGRRMIVQISPDGWWAKCSRHGVIESAQLERR
;
A
#
# COMPACT_ATOMS: atom_id res chain seq x y z
N MET A 1 48.44 -22.22 38.60
CA MET A 1 48.33 -23.66 38.28
C MET A 1 46.89 -23.92 37.90
N TYR A 2 46.58 -23.79 36.59
CA TYR A 2 45.35 -24.18 35.85
C TYR A 2 43.99 -23.64 36.39
N ASP A 3 42.97 -23.31 35.61
CA ASP A 3 42.67 -23.58 34.22
C ASP A 3 41.70 -22.50 33.69
N ARG A 4 41.58 -22.46 32.37
CA ARG A 4 40.87 -21.54 31.51
C ARG A 4 39.53 -22.18 31.18
N VAL A 5 38.40 -21.55 31.51
CA VAL A 5 37.16 -21.84 30.77
C VAL A 5 36.52 -20.53 30.32
N SER A 6 36.98 -20.10 29.14
CA SER A 6 36.13 -19.37 28.20
C SER A 6 35.04 -20.33 27.74
N THR A 7 33.79 -19.96 27.98
CA THR A 7 32.68 -20.36 27.10
C THR A 7 32.08 -19.09 26.51
N GLN A 8 32.35 -18.89 25.23
CA GLN A 8 31.55 -18.05 24.34
C GLN A 8 30.14 -18.65 24.17
N VAL A 9 29.25 -17.81 23.62
CA VAL A 9 27.99 -18.06 22.87
C VAL A 9 26.81 -17.35 23.55
N GLY A 10 26.09 -16.41 22.94
CA GLY A 10 26.00 -16.03 21.53
C GLY A 10 25.78 -14.53 21.36
N ARG A 11 26.20 -14.01 20.21
CA ARG A 11 25.75 -12.72 19.68
C ARG A 11 24.31 -12.93 19.22
N ASP A 12 23.38 -12.17 19.78
CA ASP A 12 22.01 -12.08 19.31
C ASP A 12 21.99 -11.30 17.99
N ASP A 13 22.20 -12.00 16.86
CA ASP A 13 22.12 -11.41 15.51
C ASP A 13 20.65 -11.13 15.08
N THR A 14 19.66 -11.59 15.86
CA THR A 14 18.22 -11.54 15.54
C THR A 14 17.63 -10.12 15.47
N THR A 15 18.18 -9.15 16.21
CA THR A 15 17.61 -7.79 16.25
C THR A 15 17.92 -6.99 14.97
N ALA A 16 19.00 -7.27 14.24
CA ALA A 16 19.27 -6.52 13.01
C ALA A 16 18.30 -6.90 11.87
N GLU A 17 17.95 -8.18 11.79
CA GLU A 17 17.11 -8.75 10.71
C GLU A 17 15.62 -8.42 10.87
N SER A 18 15.12 -8.32 12.11
CA SER A 18 13.72 -7.97 12.37
C SER A 18 13.39 -6.51 12.01
N HIS A 19 14.28 -5.58 12.35
CA HIS A 19 14.09 -4.16 12.06
C HIS A 19 14.21 -3.83 10.56
N LEU A 20 14.98 -4.61 9.80
CA LEU A 20 15.04 -4.51 8.33
C LEU A 20 13.72 -4.94 7.67
N THR A 21 13.08 -5.99 8.20
CA THR A 21 11.79 -6.48 7.68
C THR A 21 10.64 -5.50 7.96
N GLU A 22 10.66 -4.87 9.14
CA GLU A 22 9.70 -3.82 9.54
C GLU A 22 9.86 -2.53 8.72
N ALA A 23 11.09 -2.13 8.41
CA ALA A 23 11.36 -0.95 7.60
C ALA A 23 10.93 -1.11 6.12
N VAL A 24 11.07 -2.32 5.56
CA VAL A 24 10.68 -2.60 4.17
C VAL A 24 9.15 -2.63 4.01
N THR A 25 8.43 -3.09 5.03
CA THR A 25 6.95 -3.10 5.04
C THR A 25 6.35 -1.69 5.17
N ALA A 26 7.05 -0.76 5.82
CA ALA A 26 6.60 0.63 5.99
C ALA A 26 6.72 1.50 4.72
N LEU A 27 7.63 1.18 3.79
CA LEU A 27 7.88 2.00 2.59
C LEU A 27 6.98 1.67 1.39
N ASP A 28 6.32 0.52 1.40
CA ASP A 28 5.35 0.11 0.38
C ASP A 28 3.95 -0.10 0.99
N GLU A 29 3.58 0.70 2.01
CA GLU A 29 2.23 0.71 2.57
C GLU A 29 1.22 1.16 1.51
N ARG A 30 0.68 0.20 0.77
CA ARG A 30 -0.37 0.40 -0.22
C ARG A 30 -1.74 0.26 0.41
N TYR A 31 -2.70 0.95 -0.18
CA TYR A 31 -4.10 0.92 0.21
C TYR A 31 -4.96 0.47 -0.96
N ASN A 32 -6.01 -0.29 -0.68
CA ASN A 32 -7.01 -0.62 -1.67
C ASN A 32 -7.74 0.67 -2.10
N PRO A 33 -7.74 1.02 -3.40
CA PRO A 33 -8.32 2.27 -3.89
C PRO A 33 -9.86 2.34 -3.78
N PHE A 34 -10.54 1.21 -3.60
CA PHE A 34 -12.00 1.14 -3.53
C PHE A 34 -12.53 1.08 -2.10
N THR A 35 -11.79 0.45 -1.19
CA THR A 35 -12.20 0.27 0.21
C THR A 35 -11.44 1.17 1.19
N GLY A 36 -10.24 1.63 0.81
CA GLY A 36 -9.33 2.39 1.66
C GLY A 36 -8.59 1.55 2.70
N LYS A 37 -8.75 0.22 2.72
CA LYS A 37 -8.01 -0.64 3.66
C LYS A 37 -6.56 -0.78 3.26
N ARG A 38 -5.66 -0.89 4.23
CA ARG A 38 -4.25 -1.18 3.98
C ARG A 38 -4.11 -2.59 3.42
N ILE A 39 -3.31 -2.74 2.36
CA ILE A 39 -2.98 -4.03 1.76
C ILE A 39 -1.98 -4.70 2.69
N VAL A 40 -2.40 -5.78 3.34
CA VAL A 40 -1.55 -6.60 4.22
C VAL A 40 -1.45 -7.98 3.59
N PRO A 41 -0.24 -8.52 3.37
CA PRO A 41 -0.07 -9.86 2.83
C PRO A 41 -0.83 -10.91 3.65
N GLY A 42 -1.61 -11.77 2.98
CA GLY A 42 -2.39 -12.84 3.61
C GLY A 42 -3.75 -12.42 4.17
N ILE A 43 -4.16 -11.15 4.04
CA ILE A 43 -5.51 -10.70 4.34
C ILE A 43 -6.19 -10.26 3.05
N ASP A 44 -7.23 -10.99 2.66
CA ASP A 44 -8.02 -10.65 1.48
C ASP A 44 -8.94 -9.45 1.77
N ASP A 45 -8.86 -8.44 0.91
CA ASP A 45 -9.81 -7.34 0.88
C ASP A 45 -10.61 -7.40 -0.42
N VAL A 46 -11.90 -7.75 -0.30
CA VAL A 46 -12.76 -7.99 -1.44
C VAL A 46 -13.06 -6.65 -2.14
N THR A 47 -12.52 -6.49 -3.33
CA THR A 47 -12.88 -5.41 -4.25
C THR A 47 -14.30 -5.64 -4.78
N PRO A 48 -15.18 -4.61 -4.76
CA PRO A 48 -16.54 -4.76 -5.26
C PRO A 48 -16.55 -5.10 -6.76
N ALA A 49 -17.53 -5.89 -7.21
CA ALA A 49 -17.60 -6.36 -8.59
C ALA A 49 -17.63 -5.21 -9.61
N SER A 50 -18.28 -4.09 -9.29
CA SER A 50 -18.29 -2.84 -10.09
C SER A 50 -16.89 -2.29 -10.36
N ALA A 51 -16.03 -2.32 -9.33
CA ALA A 51 -14.65 -1.87 -9.42
C ALA A 51 -13.79 -2.83 -10.25
N THR A 52 -13.98 -4.14 -10.10
CA THR A 52 -13.32 -5.15 -10.96
C THR A 52 -13.68 -4.98 -12.44
N LEU A 53 -14.89 -4.50 -12.73
CA LEU A 53 -15.36 -4.19 -14.08
C LEU A 53 -14.91 -2.79 -14.57
N GLY A 54 -14.17 -2.02 -13.78
CA GLY A 54 -13.71 -0.67 -14.13
C GLY A 54 -14.82 0.40 -14.18
N LEU A 55 -16.02 0.08 -13.71
CA LEU A 55 -17.19 0.98 -13.74
C LEU A 55 -17.24 1.92 -12.54
N GLU A 56 -16.50 1.61 -11.48
CA GLU A 56 -16.44 2.43 -10.28
C GLU A 56 -15.12 3.20 -10.20
N PRO A 57 -15.16 4.53 -9.98
CA PRO A 57 -13.95 5.30 -9.70
C PRO A 57 -13.31 4.92 -8.36
N PRO A 58 -11.97 4.97 -8.26
CA PRO A 58 -11.25 4.84 -7.01
C PRO A 58 -11.61 6.00 -6.08
N ARG A 59 -11.97 5.66 -4.84
CA ARG A 59 -12.38 6.64 -3.81
C ARG A 59 -11.28 6.95 -2.81
N PHE A 60 -10.23 6.14 -2.79
CA PHE A 60 -9.11 6.25 -1.88
C PHE A 60 -7.79 6.24 -2.64
N CYS A 61 -6.84 7.01 -2.12
CA CYS A 61 -5.51 7.06 -2.71
C CYS A 61 -4.69 5.82 -2.32
N GLU A 62 -4.17 5.10 -3.30
CA GLU A 62 -3.37 3.88 -3.09
C GLU A 62 -2.10 4.11 -2.25
N GLN A 63 -1.58 5.33 -2.24
CA GLN A 63 -0.34 5.68 -1.54
C GLN A 63 -0.53 6.21 -0.11
N CYS A 64 -1.73 6.69 0.28
CA CYS A 64 -1.93 7.20 1.66
C CYS A 64 -3.30 6.86 2.28
N GLY A 65 -4.16 6.12 1.58
CA GLY A 65 -5.50 5.75 2.07
C GLY A 65 -6.46 6.92 2.27
N ARG A 66 -6.11 8.16 1.88
CA ARG A 66 -7.01 9.31 1.99
C ARG A 66 -8.14 9.21 0.98
N ARG A 67 -9.34 9.62 1.41
CA ARG A 67 -10.47 9.81 0.50
C ARG A 67 -10.14 10.87 -0.55
N MET A 68 -10.44 10.55 -1.79
CA MET A 68 -10.23 11.41 -2.95
C MET A 68 -11.52 12.16 -3.28
N ILE A 69 -11.37 13.31 -3.94
CA ILE A 69 -12.49 13.96 -4.62
C ILE A 69 -12.66 13.25 -5.95
N VAL A 70 -13.86 12.76 -6.23
CA VAL A 70 -14.19 12.04 -7.45
C VAL A 70 -15.22 12.84 -8.24
N GLN A 71 -14.99 13.00 -9.54
CA GLN A 71 -15.97 13.52 -10.47
C GLN A 71 -16.18 12.53 -11.61
N ILE A 72 -17.45 12.31 -11.94
CA ILE A 72 -17.89 11.40 -12.99
C ILE A 72 -18.44 12.26 -14.13
N SER A 73 -18.03 11.96 -15.36
CA SER A 73 -18.59 12.46 -16.62
C SER A 73 -19.12 11.29 -17.45
N PRO A 74 -19.91 11.53 -18.50
CA PRO A 74 -20.32 10.47 -19.42
C PRO A 74 -19.14 9.73 -20.06
N ASP A 75 -18.02 10.42 -20.29
CA ASP A 75 -16.83 9.89 -20.97
C ASP A 75 -15.80 9.26 -20.02
N GLY A 76 -16.04 9.32 -18.70
CA GLY A 76 -15.12 8.76 -17.73
C GLY A 76 -15.23 9.36 -16.33
N TRP A 77 -14.13 9.30 -15.58
CA TRP A 77 -14.02 9.89 -14.26
C TRP A 77 -12.59 10.38 -14.01
N TRP A 78 -12.46 11.35 -13.12
CA TRP A 78 -11.20 11.69 -12.49
C TRP A 78 -11.33 11.67 -10.97
N ALA A 79 -10.24 11.30 -10.31
CA ALA A 79 -10.13 11.27 -8.86
C ALA A 79 -8.87 12.02 -8.42
N LYS A 80 -9.00 12.95 -7.47
CA LYS A 80 -7.88 13.75 -6.94
C LYS A 80 -7.61 13.45 -5.48
N CYS A 81 -6.38 13.07 -5.19
CA CYS A 81 -5.80 13.09 -3.86
C CYS A 81 -5.23 14.48 -3.56
N SER A 82 -5.46 14.98 -2.36
CA SER A 82 -4.89 16.26 -1.90
C SER A 82 -3.36 16.25 -1.80
N ARG A 83 -2.73 15.07 -1.72
CA ARG A 83 -1.27 14.90 -1.59
C ARG A 83 -0.61 14.36 -2.85
N HIS A 84 -1.24 13.41 -3.51
CA HIS A 84 -0.58 12.57 -4.51
C HIS A 84 -1.04 12.82 -5.95
N GLY A 85 -1.94 13.80 -6.16
CA GLY A 85 -2.32 14.23 -7.50
C GLY A 85 -3.62 13.59 -8.00
N VAL A 86 -3.76 13.52 -9.32
CA VAL A 86 -4.98 13.15 -10.03
C VAL A 86 -4.76 11.87 -10.83
N ILE A 87 -5.78 11.01 -10.87
CA ILE A 87 -5.87 9.84 -11.74
C ILE A 87 -7.19 9.91 -12.52
N GLU A 88 -7.22 9.36 -13.72
CA GLU A 88 -8.34 9.45 -14.66
C GLU A 88 -8.62 8.10 -15.31
N SER A 89 -9.88 7.84 -15.68
CA SER A 89 -10.30 6.59 -16.30
C SER A 89 -9.99 6.51 -17.79
N ALA A 90 -9.79 7.66 -18.44
CA ALA A 90 -9.73 7.78 -19.89
C ALA A 90 -8.32 8.13 -20.36
N GLN A 91 -7.66 7.21 -21.06
CA GLN A 91 -6.67 7.56 -22.09
C GLN A 91 -7.37 7.55 -23.46
N LEU A 92 -8.13 8.62 -23.80
CA LEU A 92 -8.69 9.05 -25.12
C LEU A 92 -9.98 9.85 -24.81
N GLU A 93 -10.19 11.10 -25.23
CA GLU A 93 -9.74 11.77 -26.45
C GLU A 93 -9.06 13.11 -26.16
N ARG A 94 -7.85 13.27 -26.70
CA ARG A 94 -7.30 14.58 -27.05
C ARG A 94 -8.31 15.31 -27.95
N ARG A 95 -8.90 16.40 -27.47
CA ARG A 95 -9.38 17.49 -28.32
C ARG A 95 -9.17 18.82 -27.62
#